data_AF-A0A9W8D816-F1
#
_entry.id   AF-A0A9W8D816-F1
#
_cell.length_a   1.000
_cell.length_b   1.000
_cell.length_c   1.000
_cell.angle_alpha   90.00
_cell.angle_beta   90.00
_cell.angle_gamma   90.00
#
_symmetry.space_group_name_H-M   'P 1'
#
loop_
_entity.id
_entity.type
_entity.pdbx_description
1 polymer ?
#
loop_
_entity_poly.entity_id
_entity_poly.type
_entity_poly.pdbx_seq_one_letter_code
_entity_poly.pdbx_strand_id
1 'polypeptide(L)' 'MARKTGFDISVASEIMAVLALTTSLSDMRERLGRMVVALSKQGEPITCDDIGITGALTVLMKDAINPTLMQTLEGSPV' A
#
# COMPACT_ATOMS: atom_id res chain seq x y z
N MET A 1 20.54 15.85 12.88
CA MET A 1 20.75 14.63 12.07
C MET A 1 20.24 14.91 10.67
N ALA A 2 20.98 14.54 9.63
CA ALA A 2 20.53 14.63 8.24
C ALA A 2 20.41 13.21 7.67
N ARG A 3 19.28 12.87 7.04
CA ARG A 3 19.10 11.59 6.33
C ARG A 3 19.06 11.86 4.83
N LYS A 4 19.62 10.95 4.03
CA LYS A 4 19.38 10.94 2.58
C LYS A 4 18.00 10.33 2.30
N THR A 5 17.24 10.95 1.40
CA THR A 5 15.89 10.51 1.02
C THR A 5 15.69 10.78 -0.47
N GLY A 6 14.72 10.12 -1.08
CA GLY A 6 14.29 10.33 -2.45
C GLY A 6 12.77 10.33 -2.57
N PHE A 7 12.30 10.58 -3.79
CA PHE A 7 10.89 10.44 -4.18
C PHE A 7 10.82 9.55 -5.41
N ASP A 8 9.82 8.69 -5.43
CA ASP A 8 9.42 7.91 -6.60
C ASP A 8 8.05 8.40 -7.09
N ILE A 9 7.72 8.09 -8.34
CA ILE A 9 6.37 8.31 -8.86
C ILE A 9 5.37 7.41 -8.11
N SER A 10 4.17 7.90 -7.79
CA SER A 10 3.22 7.20 -6.92
C SER A 10 2.89 5.77 -7.35
N VAL A 11 2.85 5.50 -8.66
CA VAL A 11 2.55 4.15 -9.20
C VAL A 11 3.66 3.13 -8.93
N ALA A 12 4.87 3.58 -8.62
CA ALA A 12 5.99 2.71 -8.25
C ALA A 12 5.95 2.29 -6.77
N SER A 13 5.01 2.84 -5.98
CA SER A 13 4.88 2.52 -4.56
C SER A 13 4.52 1.05 -4.33
N GLU A 14 5.13 0.44 -3.32
CA GLU A 14 4.73 -0.89 -2.83
C GLU A 14 3.25 -0.93 -2.40
N ILE A 15 2.70 0.20 -1.91
CA ILE A 15 1.27 0.33 -1.59
C ILE A 15 0.41 0.04 -2.82
N MET A 16 0.86 0.44 -4.02
CA MET A 16 0.14 0.17 -5.26
C MET A 16 0.24 -1.30 -5.68
N ALA A 17 1.38 -1.95 -5.46
CA ALA A 17 1.53 -3.38 -5.67
C ALA A 17 0.63 -4.18 -4.72
N VAL A 18 0.53 -3.76 -3.45
CA VAL A 18 -0.38 -4.35 -2.47
C VAL A 18 -1.84 -4.17 -2.90
N LEU A 19 -2.22 -2.98 -3.36
CA LEU A 19 -3.57 -2.71 -3.86
C LEU A 19 -3.93 -3.61 -5.07
N ALA A 20 -3.00 -3.81 -5.99
CA ALA A 20 -3.23 -4.62 -7.19
C ALA A 20 -3.31 -6.13 -6.93
N LEU A 21 -2.67 -6.61 -5.85
CA LEU A 21 -2.54 -8.04 -5.54
C LEU A 21 -3.45 -8.50 -4.40
N THR A 22 -4.18 -7.59 -3.76
CA THR A 22 -5.04 -7.95 -2.63
C THR A 22 -6.37 -8.54 -3.07
N THR A 23 -6.92 -9.45 -2.26
CA THR A 23 -8.23 -10.08 -2.52
C THR A 23 -9.33 -9.59 -1.58
N SER A 24 -9.00 -8.86 -0.52
CA SER A 24 -9.95 -8.36 0.47
C SER A 24 -9.34 -7.25 1.33
N LEU A 25 -10.17 -6.47 2.02
CA LEU A 25 -9.70 -5.43 2.95
C LEU A 25 -8.82 -6.02 4.07
N SER A 26 -9.12 -7.24 4.54
CA SER A 26 -8.31 -7.95 5.54
C SER A 26 -6.95 -8.39 4.99
N ASP A 27 -6.91 -8.93 3.77
CA ASP A 27 -5.65 -9.31 3.11
C ASP A 27 -4.80 -8.07 2.80
N MET A 28 -5.42 -6.95 2.39
CA MET A 28 -4.74 -5.69 2.15
C MET A 28 -4.09 -5.18 3.43
N ARG A 29 -4.82 -5.21 4.56
CA ARG A 29 -4.29 -4.83 5.87
C ARG A 29 -3.09 -5.68 6.27
N GLU A 30 -3.17 -7.00 6.12
CA GLU A 30 -2.07 -7.92 6.45
C GLU A 30 -0.83 -7.63 5.58
N ARG A 31 -1.01 -7.41 4.27
CA ARG A 31 0.08 -7.08 3.36
C ARG A 31 0.73 -5.74 3.68
N LEU A 32 -0.07 -4.70 3.93
CA LEU A 32 0.42 -3.39 4.35
C LEU A 32 1.23 -3.51 5.65
N GLY A 33 0.77 -4.32 6.61
CA GLY A 33 1.46 -4.54 7.88
C GLY A 33 2.85 -5.16 7.74
N ARG A 34 3.02 -6.07 6.77
CA ARG A 34 4.30 -6.75 6.49
C ARG A 34 5.32 -5.93 5.70
N MET A 35 4.97 -4.76 5.16
CA MET A 35 5.90 -3.92 4.40
C MET A 35 7.06 -3.48 5.29
N VAL A 36 8.29 -3.74 4.87
CA VAL A 36 9.50 -3.34 5.60
C VAL A 36 9.87 -1.91 5.22
N VAL A 37 9.87 -1.00 6.20
CA VAL A 37 10.09 0.44 5.97
C VAL A 37 11.48 0.91 6.40
N ALA A 38 12.18 0.14 7.24
CA ALA A 38 13.51 0.47 7.72
C ALA A 38 14.23 -0.77 8.26
N LEU A 39 15.52 -0.58 8.59
CA LEU A 39 16.30 -1.49 9.41
C LEU A 39 16.63 -0.81 10.74
N SER A 40 16.57 -1.57 11.83
CA SER A 40 17.04 -1.11 13.14
C SER A 40 18.56 -0.91 13.13
N LYS A 41 19.11 -0.33 14.21
CA LYS A 41 20.57 -0.19 14.37
C LYS A 41 21.28 -1.55 14.47
N GLN A 42 20.55 -2.60 14.83
CA GLN A 42 21.01 -3.97 14.92
C GLN A 42 20.86 -4.74 13.60
N GLY A 43 20.27 -4.13 12.57
CA GLY A 43 20.03 -4.76 11.27
C GLY A 43 18.69 -5.48 11.15
N GLU A 44 17.90 -5.56 12.22
CA GLU A 44 16.57 -6.19 12.20
C GLU A 44 15.58 -5.37 11.36
N PRO A 45 14.74 -6.01 10.52
CA PRO A 45 13.72 -5.34 9.73
C PRO A 45 12.66 -4.70 10.62
N ILE A 46 12.24 -3.49 10.26
CA ILE A 46 11.13 -2.76 10.89
C ILE A 46 9.99 -2.67 9.89
N THR A 47 8.85 -3.22 10.26
CA THR A 47 7.63 -3.27 9.43
C THR A 47 6.69 -2.11 9.72
N CYS A 48 5.64 -1.93 8.91
CA CYS A 48 4.57 -0.98 9.18
C CYS A 48 3.79 -1.29 10.47
N ASP A 49 3.63 -2.57 10.81
CA ASP A 49 2.98 -3.00 12.06
C ASP A 49 3.82 -2.63 13.29
N ASP A 50 5.16 -2.76 13.20
CA ASP A 50 6.06 -2.42 14.31
C ASP A 50 5.97 -0.95 14.74
N ILE A 51 5.58 -0.06 13.80
CA ILE A 51 5.39 1.37 14.05
C ILE A 51 3.90 1.76 14.17
N GLY A 52 2.98 0.79 14.15
CA GLY A 52 1.55 0.99 14.43
C GLY A 52 0.75 1.73 13.35
N ILE A 53 1.24 1.85 12.12
CA ILE A 53 0.59 2.67 11.08
C ILE A 53 -0.38 1.90 10.17
N THR A 54 -0.38 0.58 10.22
CA THR A 54 -1.13 -0.30 9.30
C THR A 54 -2.63 -0.01 9.30
N GLY A 55 -3.20 0.28 10.47
CA GLY A 55 -4.61 0.66 10.57
C GLY A 55 -4.94 1.95 9.82
N ALA A 56 -4.10 2.97 9.97
CA ALA A 56 -4.28 4.25 9.29
C ALA A 56 -4.11 4.11 7.77
N LEU A 57 -3.09 3.37 7.31
CA LEU A 57 -2.91 3.07 5.88
C LEU A 57 -4.13 2.34 5.30
N THR A 58 -4.64 1.34 6.01
CA THR A 58 -5.82 0.58 5.58
C THR A 58 -7.06 1.48 5.46
N VAL A 59 -7.25 2.43 6.40
CA VAL A 59 -8.37 3.37 6.36
C VAL A 59 -8.28 4.30 5.14
N LEU A 60 -7.09 4.81 4.82
CA LEU A 60 -6.88 5.65 3.63
C LEU A 60 -7.14 4.90 2.32
N MET A 61 -6.88 3.60 2.30
CA MET A 61 -7.07 2.74 1.12
C MET A 61 -8.45 2.08 1.05
N LYS A 62 -9.31 2.29 2.06
CA LYS A 62 -10.61 1.59 2.20
C LYS A 62 -11.49 1.72 0.96
N ASP A 63 -11.56 2.91 0.36
CA ASP A 63 -12.40 3.15 -0.81
C ASP A 63 -11.66 2.84 -2.11
N ALA A 64 -10.32 2.99 -2.11
CA ALA A 64 -9.44 2.74 -3.25
C ALA A 64 -9.38 1.25 -3.66
N ILE A 65 -9.70 0.32 -2.75
CA ILE A 65 -9.78 -1.12 -3.04
C ILE A 65 -10.93 -1.47 -3.99
N ASN A 66 -11.93 -0.58 -4.15
CA ASN A 66 -13.07 -0.85 -5.00
C ASN A 66 -12.71 -0.60 -6.46
N PRO A 67 -13.04 -1.54 -7.37
CA PRO A 67 -12.84 -1.32 -8.79
C PRO A 67 -13.72 -0.17 -9.28
N THR A 68 -13.20 0.58 -10.25
CA THR A 68 -13.94 1.67 -10.90
C THR A 68 -14.58 1.13 -12.17
N LEU A 69 -15.91 1.13 -12.23
CA LEU A 69 -16.66 0.73 -13.43
C LEU A 69 -16.79 1.91 -14.40
N MET A 70 -16.46 1.66 -15.65
CA MET A 70 -16.56 2.61 -16.76
C MET A 70 -17.23 1.94 -17.98
N GLN A 71 -17.28 2.63 -19.11
CA GLN A 71 -17.84 2.09 -20.36
C GLN A 71 -17.02 2.51 -21.59
N THR A 72 -17.04 1.69 -22.64
CA THR A 72 -16.50 2.05 -23.96
C THR A 72 -17.46 2.96 -24.73
N LEU A 73 -17.01 3.48 -25.89
CA LEU A 73 -17.88 4.25 -26.81
C LEU A 73 -19.06 3.43 -27.35
N GLU A 74 -18.96 2.11 -27.35
CA GLU A 74 -20.00 1.17 -27.80
C GLU A 74 -20.96 0.76 -26.68
N GLY A 75 -20.77 1.31 -25.46
CA GLY A 75 -21.61 1.03 -24.29
C GLY A 75 -21.28 -0.27 -23.55
N SER A 76 -20.20 -0.96 -23.92
CA SER A 76 -19.73 -2.16 -23.19
C SER A 76 -19.06 -1.75 -21.86
N PRO A 77 -19.33 -2.43 -20.73
CA PRO A 77 -18.71 -2.12 -19.44
C PRO A 77 -17.21 -2.46 -19.43
N VAL A 78 -16.41 -1.62 -18.77
CA VAL A 78 -14.96 -1.82 -18.55
C VAL A 78 -14.55 -1.50 -17.12
#